data_AF-A0A2U1JEJ5-F1
#
_entry.id   AF-A0A2U1JEJ5-F1
#
_cell.length_a   1.000
_cell.length_b   1.000
_cell.length_c   1.000
_cell.angle_alpha   90.00
_cell.angle_beta   90.00
_cell.angle_gamma   90.00
#
_symmetry.space_group_name_H-M   'P 1'
#
loop_
_entity.id
_entity.type
_entity.pdbx_description
1 polymer ?
#
loop_
_entity_poly.entity_id
_entity_poly.type
_entity_poly.pdbx_seq_one_letter_code
_entity_poly.pdbx_strand_id
1 'polypeptide(L)'
;MVAEESFFRSLLRKKPIQVTISFIIAGVVSAISAFSYAEMSSMIPIAGSAYTYALTTMGELIGWIVGWDLMLEYLVGASTVAVGWSGYLAKAFKVFWGVTLNKATTQTPIEYIDDVFSINKGVYINIPAILILLIITTILVIGIRESSWFNNVIVGTKLIVILFFIFGGIKYIDKSNYTPFIPPTKNGQFGGVGIIKGAQKVFFAYIGFDAVSTAAQEAKNPQRDLPIGICISLLVCTLLYIATVIVLCGVKKYTELNSQAPVPDALEGHPGVRWLQIIIYIGAIAGLTSVLLIGLLSQPRLFMSMANDGMMPQAFARIHPRFKTPAFPTMLGGGICMVLSGFLPVDLLGDMTSVGTLLAFGFVNVAVIIARFTMPDQPRAIKVPFGPFVLPLLGTVISKTLKSSRIY
;
A
#
# COMPACT_ATOMS: atom_id res chain seq x y z
N MET A 1 5.78 5.45 -2.26
CA MET A 1 5.10 6.45 -3.13
C MET A 1 3.66 6.08 -3.50
N VAL A 2 3.06 5.06 -2.89
CA VAL A 2 1.75 4.51 -3.32
C VAL A 2 0.58 5.08 -2.53
N ALA A 3 0.87 5.75 -1.43
CA ALA A 3 -0.10 6.05 -0.39
C ALA A 3 -0.15 7.55 -0.08
N GLU A 4 0.03 8.44 -1.05
CA GLU A 4 0.11 9.89 -0.74
C GLU A 4 -1.12 10.70 -1.16
N GLU A 5 -2.19 10.13 -1.70
CA GLU A 5 -2.93 10.88 -2.72
C GLU A 5 -4.35 11.37 -2.40
N SER A 6 -5.25 10.55 -1.84
CA SER A 6 -6.34 11.07 -0.98
C SER A 6 -6.06 10.90 0.50
N PHE A 7 -5.06 10.07 0.78
CA PHE A 7 -4.50 9.78 2.06
C PHE A 7 -4.21 11.07 2.86
N PHE A 8 -3.52 12.01 2.24
CA PHE A 8 -3.27 13.34 2.80
C PHE A 8 -4.52 14.25 2.74
N ARG A 9 -5.49 13.98 1.88
CA ARG A 9 -6.78 14.69 1.77
C ARG A 9 -7.67 14.48 3.00
N SER A 10 -7.70 13.28 3.58
CA SER A 10 -8.41 13.02 4.85
C SER A 10 -7.52 13.10 6.11
N LEU A 11 -6.20 12.90 5.98
CA LEU A 11 -5.23 13.03 7.07
C LEU A 11 -4.82 14.49 7.34
N LEU A 12 -4.57 15.29 6.30
CA LEU A 12 -4.13 16.71 6.39
C LEU A 12 -5.27 17.71 6.36
N ARG A 13 -6.51 17.27 6.15
CA ARG A 13 -7.69 18.10 6.44
C ARG A 13 -7.56 18.75 7.83
N LYS A 14 -6.89 18.07 8.77
CA LYS A 14 -6.96 18.35 10.20
C LYS A 14 -5.81 17.73 11.03
N LYS A 15 -4.54 17.63 10.59
CA LYS A 15 -3.44 17.11 11.46
C LYS A 15 -2.06 17.65 11.04
N PRO A 16 -1.30 18.37 11.90
CA PRO A 16 0.06 18.82 11.62
C PRO A 16 1.02 17.63 11.74
N ILE A 17 2.32 17.92 11.83
CA ILE A 17 3.47 17.03 12.11
C ILE A 17 3.28 15.91 13.17
N GLN A 18 2.15 15.86 13.90
CA GLN A 18 1.55 14.61 14.41
C GLN A 18 1.55 13.46 13.38
N VAL A 19 1.40 13.77 12.08
CA VAL A 19 1.46 12.77 11.01
C VAL A 19 2.80 12.05 10.99
N THR A 20 3.90 12.72 11.31
CA THR A 20 5.21 12.08 11.45
C THR A 20 5.18 11.01 12.55
N ILE A 21 4.56 11.31 13.70
CA ILE A 21 4.36 10.33 14.78
C ILE A 21 3.45 9.20 14.31
N SER A 22 2.39 9.49 13.56
CA SER A 22 1.55 8.46 12.94
C SER A 22 2.34 7.53 12.02
N PHE A 23 3.24 8.06 11.19
CA PHE A 23 4.12 7.26 10.34
C PHE A 23 5.12 6.42 11.13
N ILE A 24 5.68 6.96 12.23
CA ILE A 24 6.55 6.20 13.14
C ILE A 24 5.77 5.05 13.76
N ILE A 25 4.57 5.30 14.30
CA ILE A 25 3.74 4.26 14.90
C ILE A 25 3.40 3.19 13.85
N ALA A 26 2.90 3.58 12.68
CA ALA A 26 2.57 2.62 11.62
C ALA A 26 3.80 1.83 11.15
N GLY A 27 4.97 2.45 11.08
CA GLY A 27 6.24 1.79 10.76
C GLY A 27 6.64 0.76 11.82
N VAL A 28 6.51 1.10 13.11
CA VAL A 28 6.76 0.17 14.22
C VAL A 28 5.78 -1.01 14.18
N VAL A 29 4.48 -0.75 13.99
CA VAL A 29 3.47 -1.81 13.86
C VAL A 29 3.78 -2.73 12.68
N SER A 30 4.15 -2.16 11.54
CA SER A 30 4.55 -2.91 10.35
C SER A 30 5.83 -3.71 10.59
N ALA A 31 6.79 -3.16 11.34
CA ALA A 31 8.06 -3.83 11.64
C ALA A 31 7.87 -5.07 12.51
N ILE A 32 6.96 -5.01 13.50
CA ILE A 32 6.62 -6.16 14.33
C ILE A 32 6.13 -7.32 13.46
N SER A 33 5.19 -7.05 12.55
CA SER A 33 4.68 -8.08 11.63
C SER A 33 5.74 -8.49 10.60
N ALA A 34 6.54 -7.57 10.09
CA ALA A 34 7.60 -7.87 9.13
C ALA A 34 8.65 -8.84 9.69
N PHE A 35 8.97 -8.78 10.99
CA PHE A 35 9.82 -9.80 11.61
C PHE A 35 9.16 -11.18 11.60
N SER A 36 7.86 -11.27 11.83
CA SER A 36 7.12 -12.53 11.74
C SER A 36 7.10 -13.07 10.31
N TYR A 37 6.89 -12.21 9.31
CA TYR A 37 7.01 -12.58 7.89
C TYR A 37 8.44 -13.00 7.53
N ALA A 38 9.46 -12.33 8.07
CA ALA A 38 10.86 -12.66 7.85
C ALA A 38 11.19 -14.04 8.42
N GLU A 39 10.72 -14.38 9.63
CA GLU A 39 10.89 -15.73 10.18
C GLU A 39 10.14 -16.79 9.35
N MET A 40 8.87 -16.56 9.04
CA MET A 40 8.05 -17.51 8.28
C MET A 40 8.56 -17.73 6.86
N SER A 41 8.99 -16.68 6.16
CA SER A 41 9.59 -16.80 4.82
C SER A 41 10.94 -17.53 4.83
N SER A 42 11.69 -17.43 5.93
CA SER A 42 12.93 -18.19 6.09
C SER A 42 12.68 -19.69 6.31
N MET A 43 11.59 -20.03 7.00
CA MET A 43 11.21 -21.39 7.38
C MET A 43 10.42 -22.10 6.28
N ILE A 44 9.53 -21.38 5.60
CA ILE A 44 8.65 -21.88 4.53
C ILE A 44 8.89 -21.01 3.28
N PRO A 45 10.00 -21.24 2.53
CA PRO A 45 10.37 -20.46 1.37
C PRO A 45 9.57 -20.85 0.10
N ILE A 46 8.25 -20.89 0.22
CA ILE A 46 7.33 -21.27 -0.85
C ILE A 46 6.51 -20.04 -1.25
N ALA A 47 6.18 -19.92 -2.53
CA ALA A 47 5.32 -18.84 -3.02
C ALA A 47 3.91 -18.97 -2.44
N GLY A 48 3.37 -17.87 -1.92
CA GLY A 48 1.99 -17.79 -1.40
C GLY A 48 1.81 -16.95 -0.14
N SER A 49 2.89 -16.37 0.42
CA SER A 49 2.81 -15.38 1.52
C SER A 49 2.00 -15.91 2.72
N ALA A 50 1.22 -15.06 3.38
CA ALA A 50 0.45 -15.40 4.57
C ALA A 50 -0.53 -16.58 4.38
N TYR A 51 -1.04 -16.79 3.15
CA TYR A 51 -1.89 -17.94 2.83
C TYR A 51 -1.16 -19.26 3.12
N THR A 52 0.04 -19.43 2.56
CA THR A 52 0.83 -20.66 2.77
C THR A 52 1.26 -20.82 4.21
N TYR A 53 1.59 -19.72 4.90
CA TYR A 53 1.96 -19.75 6.31
C TYR A 53 0.80 -20.21 7.19
N ALA A 54 -0.39 -19.65 6.96
CA ALA A 54 -1.61 -20.04 7.68
C ALA A 54 -2.02 -21.48 7.36
N LEU A 55 -1.98 -21.88 6.09
CA LEU A 55 -2.29 -23.24 5.66
C LEU A 55 -1.40 -24.27 6.34
N THR A 56 -0.09 -24.00 6.37
CA THR A 56 0.92 -24.93 6.92
C THR A 56 0.86 -25.04 8.44
N THR A 57 0.49 -23.96 9.14
CA THR A 57 0.53 -23.91 10.62
C THR A 57 -0.84 -24.12 11.28
N MET A 58 -1.93 -23.70 10.64
CA MET A 58 -3.28 -23.66 11.23
C MET A 58 -4.30 -24.52 10.47
N GLY A 59 -3.90 -25.14 9.36
CA GLY A 59 -4.74 -26.02 8.55
C GLY A 59 -5.60 -25.30 7.51
N GLU A 60 -6.40 -26.10 6.80
CA GLU A 60 -7.08 -25.71 5.57
C GLU A 60 -8.08 -24.56 5.76
N LEU A 61 -8.92 -24.61 6.82
CA LEU A 61 -9.95 -23.59 7.02
C LEU A 61 -9.35 -22.20 7.22
N ILE A 62 -8.31 -22.08 8.06
CA ILE A 62 -7.67 -20.80 8.33
C ILE A 62 -6.86 -20.35 7.11
N GLY A 63 -6.14 -21.27 6.45
CA GLY A 63 -5.51 -21.01 5.16
C GLY A 63 -6.50 -20.43 4.15
N TRP A 64 -7.67 -21.04 3.99
CA TRP A 64 -8.73 -20.57 3.10
C TRP A 64 -9.22 -19.16 3.45
N ILE A 65 -9.48 -18.87 4.73
CA ILE A 65 -9.88 -17.53 5.20
C ILE A 65 -8.81 -16.49 4.84
N VAL A 66 -7.55 -16.78 5.13
CA VAL A 66 -6.42 -15.87 4.83
C VAL A 66 -6.23 -15.70 3.32
N GLY A 67 -6.43 -16.75 2.54
CA GLY A 67 -6.37 -16.69 1.07
C GLY A 67 -7.41 -15.73 0.49
N TRP A 68 -8.67 -15.82 0.94
CA TRP A 68 -9.72 -14.89 0.52
C TRP A 68 -9.48 -13.46 1.00
N ASP A 69 -8.98 -13.29 2.22
CA ASP A 69 -8.60 -11.99 2.79
C ASP A 69 -7.52 -11.31 1.93
N LEU A 70 -6.41 -12.01 1.64
CA LEU A 70 -5.33 -11.51 0.77
C LEU A 70 -5.82 -11.22 -0.66
N MET A 71 -6.72 -12.05 -1.20
CA MET A 71 -7.27 -11.83 -2.53
C MET A 71 -8.06 -10.51 -2.58
N LEU A 72 -8.91 -10.25 -1.58
CA LEU A 72 -9.63 -8.99 -1.46
C LEU A 72 -8.68 -7.82 -1.20
N GLU A 73 -7.65 -8.01 -0.38
CA GLU A 73 -6.62 -7.02 -0.10
C GLU A 73 -5.93 -6.55 -1.38
N TYR A 74 -5.44 -7.46 -2.23
CA TYR A 74 -4.78 -7.10 -3.48
C TYR A 74 -5.73 -6.38 -4.45
N LEU A 75 -6.99 -6.82 -4.54
CA LEU A 75 -8.01 -6.21 -5.41
C LEU A 75 -8.34 -4.78 -4.99
N VAL A 76 -8.68 -4.60 -3.71
CA VAL A 76 -9.03 -3.29 -3.16
C VAL A 76 -7.78 -2.40 -3.15
N GLY A 77 -6.61 -2.95 -2.81
CA GLY A 77 -5.33 -2.26 -2.82
C GLY A 77 -5.00 -1.69 -4.19
N ALA A 78 -5.01 -2.52 -5.24
CA ALA A 78 -4.78 -2.06 -6.62
C ALA A 78 -5.80 -0.99 -7.05
N SER A 79 -7.05 -1.11 -6.61
CA SER A 79 -8.08 -0.08 -6.86
C SER A 79 -7.74 1.24 -6.18
N THR A 80 -7.32 1.22 -4.92
CA THR A 80 -6.84 2.39 -4.16
C THR A 80 -5.71 3.10 -4.90
N VAL A 81 -4.72 2.34 -5.39
CA VAL A 81 -3.58 2.89 -6.15
C VAL A 81 -4.03 3.52 -7.47
N ALA A 82 -5.02 2.93 -8.16
CA ALA A 82 -5.50 3.44 -9.44
C ALA A 82 -6.28 4.75 -9.28
N VAL A 83 -7.09 4.85 -8.24
CA VAL A 83 -7.79 6.10 -7.90
C VAL A 83 -6.80 7.18 -7.50
N GLY A 84 -5.75 6.81 -6.76
CA GLY A 84 -4.57 7.64 -6.55
C GLY A 84 -4.03 8.11 -7.90
N TRP A 85 -3.45 7.22 -8.71
CA TRP A 85 -2.84 7.53 -10.00
C TRP A 85 -3.65 8.51 -10.88
N SER A 86 -4.98 8.37 -10.90
CA SER A 86 -5.90 9.29 -11.60
C SER A 86 -5.81 10.74 -11.10
N GLY A 87 -5.67 10.96 -9.79
CA GLY A 87 -5.45 12.26 -9.16
C GLY A 87 -4.18 12.96 -9.63
N TYR A 88 -3.04 12.26 -9.63
CA TYR A 88 -1.73 12.76 -10.07
C TYR A 88 -1.80 13.06 -11.55
N LEU A 89 -2.46 12.20 -12.34
CA LEU A 89 -2.67 12.45 -13.76
C LEU A 89 -3.47 13.74 -13.96
N ALA A 90 -4.64 13.88 -13.32
CA ALA A 90 -5.48 15.06 -13.48
C ALA A 90 -4.77 16.36 -13.08
N LYS A 91 -3.95 16.30 -12.02
CA LYS A 91 -3.13 17.42 -11.58
C LYS A 91 -1.95 17.70 -12.50
N ALA A 92 -1.28 16.67 -13.00
CA ALA A 92 -0.22 16.80 -13.99
C ALA A 92 -0.74 17.47 -15.27
N PHE A 93 -1.96 17.15 -15.71
CA PHE A 93 -2.57 17.82 -16.87
C PHE A 93 -2.70 19.33 -16.69
N LYS A 94 -3.10 19.75 -15.48
CA LYS A 94 -3.18 21.17 -15.11
C LYS A 94 -1.78 21.82 -15.10
N VAL A 95 -0.77 21.15 -14.54
CA VAL A 95 0.58 21.72 -14.39
C VAL A 95 1.35 21.75 -15.72
N PHE A 96 1.20 20.75 -16.57
CA PHE A 96 1.95 20.61 -17.82
C PHE A 96 1.32 21.42 -18.95
N TRP A 97 0.00 21.34 -19.10
CA TRP A 97 -0.72 21.90 -20.24
C TRP A 97 -1.72 22.99 -19.86
N GLY A 98 -1.89 23.31 -18.58
CA GLY A 98 -2.90 24.28 -18.14
C GLY A 98 -4.34 23.75 -18.26
N VAL A 99 -4.52 22.47 -18.59
CA VAL A 99 -5.83 21.87 -18.84
C VAL A 99 -6.38 21.29 -17.53
N THR A 100 -7.54 21.81 -17.09
CA THR A 100 -8.24 21.23 -15.95
C THR A 100 -9.21 20.16 -16.45
N LEU A 101 -8.92 18.89 -16.17
CA LEU A 101 -9.82 17.80 -16.52
C LEU A 101 -11.16 17.91 -15.77
N ASN A 102 -12.24 17.46 -16.42
CA ASN A 102 -13.57 17.53 -15.83
C ASN A 102 -13.67 16.60 -14.63
N LYS A 103 -13.97 17.17 -13.45
CA LYS A 103 -14.20 16.41 -12.21
C LYS A 103 -15.25 15.33 -12.36
N ALA A 104 -16.23 15.54 -13.26
CA ALA A 104 -17.28 14.59 -13.56
C ALA A 104 -16.76 13.20 -13.98
N THR A 105 -15.58 13.19 -14.61
CA THR A 105 -14.94 12.00 -15.21
C THR A 105 -13.61 11.60 -14.56
N THR A 106 -13.13 12.36 -13.58
CA THR A 106 -11.83 12.12 -12.92
C THR A 106 -11.95 11.91 -11.41
N GLN A 107 -13.17 11.84 -10.90
CA GLN A 107 -13.48 11.58 -9.50
C GLN A 107 -14.51 10.47 -9.38
N THR A 108 -14.74 10.00 -8.16
CA THR A 108 -15.66 8.90 -7.87
C THR A 108 -17.02 9.44 -7.45
N PRO A 109 -18.14 8.88 -7.95
CA PRO A 109 -19.50 9.34 -7.62
C PRO A 109 -19.85 9.11 -6.15
N ILE A 110 -19.25 8.11 -5.50
CA ILE A 110 -19.43 7.83 -4.08
C ILE A 110 -18.36 8.60 -3.30
N GLU A 111 -18.81 9.26 -2.24
CA GLU A 111 -17.98 9.87 -1.20
C GLU A 111 -18.19 9.14 0.12
N TYR A 112 -17.10 9.01 0.88
CA TYR A 112 -17.10 8.40 2.20
C TYR A 112 -16.35 9.36 3.13
N ILE A 113 -17.12 10.11 3.93
CA ILE A 113 -16.59 11.17 4.79
C ILE A 113 -17.19 11.00 6.18
N ASP A 114 -16.33 10.96 7.20
CA ASP A 114 -16.71 10.82 8.61
C ASP A 114 -17.66 9.60 8.81
N ASP A 115 -17.31 8.48 8.19
CA ASP A 115 -18.05 7.21 8.22
C ASP A 115 -19.46 7.24 7.60
N VAL A 116 -19.78 8.30 6.84
CA VAL A 116 -21.05 8.47 6.14
C VAL A 116 -20.86 8.41 4.63
N PHE A 117 -21.69 7.58 3.97
CA PHE A 117 -21.79 7.52 2.51
C PHE A 117 -22.61 8.69 1.98
N SER A 118 -22.09 9.37 0.96
CA SER A 118 -22.80 10.42 0.23
C SER A 118 -22.53 10.33 -1.28
N ILE A 119 -23.42 10.94 -2.07
CA ILE A 119 -23.29 10.98 -3.53
C ILE A 119 -22.73 12.35 -3.93
N ASN A 120 -21.59 12.34 -4.62
CA ASN A 120 -21.01 13.54 -5.21
C ASN A 120 -21.80 13.93 -6.46
N LYS A 121 -22.70 14.90 -6.30
CA LYS A 121 -23.56 15.40 -7.38
C LYS A 121 -22.70 16.00 -8.50
N GLY A 122 -22.89 15.50 -9.72
CA GLY A 122 -22.15 15.95 -10.90
C GLY A 122 -20.84 15.18 -11.16
N VAL A 123 -20.55 14.15 -10.34
CA VAL A 123 -19.49 13.17 -10.60
C VAL A 123 -20.12 11.85 -11.00
N TYR A 124 -19.63 11.28 -12.10
CA TYR A 124 -20.19 10.07 -12.68
C TYR A 124 -19.28 8.87 -12.46
N ILE A 125 -18.01 8.98 -12.83
CA ILE A 125 -17.08 7.86 -12.83
C ILE A 125 -15.63 8.32 -12.97
N ASN A 126 -14.69 7.58 -12.38
CA ASN A 126 -13.27 7.84 -12.51
C ASN A 126 -12.67 7.15 -13.75
N ILE A 127 -12.77 7.80 -14.91
CA ILE A 127 -12.31 7.25 -16.20
C ILE A 127 -10.80 6.97 -16.21
N PRO A 128 -9.91 7.89 -15.77
CA PRO A 128 -8.47 7.62 -15.85
C PRO A 128 -8.04 6.40 -15.03
N ALA A 129 -8.65 6.16 -13.86
CA ALA A 129 -8.36 4.99 -13.03
C ALA A 129 -8.76 3.69 -13.76
N ILE A 130 -9.92 3.68 -14.41
CA ILE A 130 -10.38 2.53 -15.22
C ILE A 130 -9.43 2.29 -16.40
N LEU A 131 -9.04 3.35 -17.10
CA LEU A 131 -8.18 3.25 -18.28
C LEU A 131 -6.80 2.69 -17.93
N ILE A 132 -6.16 3.16 -16.85
CA ILE A 132 -4.85 2.63 -16.45
C ILE A 132 -4.94 1.17 -16.03
N LEU A 133 -6.00 0.78 -15.31
CA LEU A 133 -6.22 -0.62 -14.94
C LEU A 133 -6.46 -1.49 -16.18
N LEU A 134 -7.27 -1.03 -17.15
CA LEU A 134 -7.48 -1.73 -18.41
C LEU A 134 -6.16 -1.98 -19.15
N ILE A 135 -5.30 -0.96 -19.21
CA ILE A 135 -3.97 -1.04 -19.84
C ILE A 135 -3.11 -2.07 -19.10
N ILE A 136 -2.99 -1.98 -17.78
CA ILE A 136 -2.15 -2.88 -16.98
C ILE A 136 -2.68 -4.32 -17.02
N THR A 137 -3.99 -4.52 -16.89
CA THR A 137 -4.62 -5.84 -17.04
C THR A 137 -4.36 -6.43 -18.42
N THR A 138 -4.45 -5.63 -19.49
CA THR A 138 -4.15 -6.08 -20.85
C THR A 138 -2.68 -6.52 -20.98
N ILE A 139 -1.75 -5.72 -20.44
CA ILE A 139 -0.32 -6.05 -20.41
C ILE A 139 -0.08 -7.37 -19.67
N LEU A 140 -0.71 -7.57 -18.51
CA LEU A 140 -0.58 -8.80 -17.71
C LEU A 140 -1.19 -10.03 -18.39
N VAL A 141 -2.30 -9.88 -19.13
CA VAL A 141 -2.90 -10.97 -19.91
C VAL A 141 -1.98 -11.39 -21.07
N ILE A 142 -1.43 -10.43 -21.82
CA ILE A 142 -0.48 -10.71 -22.90
C ILE A 142 0.80 -11.37 -22.37
N GLY A 143 1.20 -10.97 -21.16
CA GLY A 143 2.33 -11.51 -20.44
C GLY A 143 3.53 -10.58 -20.46
N ILE A 144 4.11 -10.40 -19.27
CA ILE A 144 5.34 -9.64 -19.03
C ILE A 144 6.48 -10.62 -18.79
N ARG A 145 7.53 -10.54 -19.61
CA ARG A 145 8.84 -11.06 -19.23
C ARG A 145 9.49 -10.00 -18.36
N GLU A 146 9.21 -10.08 -17.06
CA GLU A 146 9.87 -9.23 -16.07
C GLU A 146 11.38 -9.44 -16.14
N SER A 147 12.10 -8.41 -16.56
CA SER A 147 13.55 -8.35 -16.38
C SER A 147 13.80 -7.73 -15.02
N SER A 148 14.55 -8.41 -14.15
CA SER A 148 14.96 -7.86 -12.85
C SER A 148 15.64 -6.50 -12.98
N TRP A 149 16.32 -6.25 -14.11
CA TRP A 149 16.88 -4.94 -14.45
C TRP A 149 15.81 -3.87 -14.64
N PHE A 150 14.72 -4.17 -15.35
CA PHE A 150 13.64 -3.22 -15.59
C PHE A 150 12.94 -2.82 -14.27
N ASN A 151 12.69 -3.80 -13.39
CA ASN A 151 12.18 -3.53 -12.05
C ASN A 151 13.13 -2.61 -11.25
N ASN A 152 14.44 -2.88 -11.29
CA ASN A 152 15.44 -2.03 -10.61
C ASN A 152 15.45 -0.59 -11.13
N VAL A 153 15.31 -0.38 -12.45
CA VAL A 153 15.22 0.96 -13.04
C VAL A 153 13.98 1.71 -12.52
N ILE A 154 12.84 1.04 -12.45
CA ILE A 154 11.61 1.66 -11.96
C ILE A 154 11.73 2.02 -10.47
N VAL A 155 12.22 1.09 -9.64
CA VAL A 155 12.45 1.36 -8.20
C VAL A 155 13.46 2.48 -8.01
N GLY A 156 14.57 2.47 -8.74
CA GLY A 156 15.58 3.52 -8.70
C GLY A 156 15.01 4.89 -9.06
N THR A 157 14.19 4.96 -10.11
CA THR A 157 13.49 6.20 -10.52
C THR A 157 12.60 6.71 -9.40
N LYS A 158 11.85 5.84 -8.73
CA LYS A 158 11.00 6.24 -7.59
C LYS A 158 11.82 6.81 -6.42
N LEU A 159 12.92 6.15 -6.07
CA LEU A 159 13.79 6.62 -4.99
C LEU A 159 14.40 7.98 -5.33
N ILE A 160 14.90 8.14 -6.54
CA ILE A 160 15.45 9.40 -7.04
C ILE A 160 14.43 10.53 -6.92
N VAL A 161 13.19 10.31 -7.35
CA VAL A 161 12.13 11.32 -7.31
C VAL A 161 11.78 11.73 -5.87
N ILE A 162 11.69 10.78 -4.95
CA ILE A 162 11.46 11.08 -3.53
C ILE A 162 12.63 11.89 -2.96
N LEU A 163 13.88 11.51 -3.27
CA LEU A 163 15.05 12.25 -2.81
C LEU A 163 15.09 13.66 -3.40
N PHE A 164 14.69 13.85 -4.66
CA PHE A 164 14.55 15.18 -5.26
C PHE A 164 13.54 16.04 -4.49
N PHE A 165 12.39 15.49 -4.11
CA PHE A 165 11.43 16.22 -3.28
C PHE A 165 12.00 16.55 -1.90
N ILE A 166 12.60 15.57 -1.21
CA ILE A 166 13.17 15.76 0.12
C ILE A 166 14.25 16.85 0.09
N PHE A 167 15.29 16.69 -0.73
CA PHE A 167 16.41 17.63 -0.77
C PHE A 167 16.04 18.97 -1.40
N GLY A 168 15.21 18.96 -2.45
CA GLY A 168 14.74 20.18 -3.10
C GLY A 168 13.76 20.99 -2.24
N GLY A 169 12.96 20.30 -1.41
CA GLY A 169 11.98 20.92 -0.51
C GLY A 169 12.58 21.55 0.75
N ILE A 170 13.74 21.08 1.23
CA ILE A 170 14.38 21.59 2.47
C ILE A 170 14.54 23.11 2.47
N LYS A 171 14.91 23.70 1.32
CA LYS A 171 15.11 25.16 1.19
C LYS A 171 13.83 25.96 1.41
N TYR A 172 12.67 25.35 1.20
CA TYR A 172 11.36 26.00 1.26
C TYR A 172 10.63 25.73 2.59
N ILE A 173 11.29 25.09 3.56
CA ILE A 173 10.71 24.84 4.87
C ILE A 173 10.56 26.15 5.63
N ASP A 174 9.32 26.47 5.99
CA ASP A 174 9.01 27.47 7.00
C ASP A 174 8.70 26.78 8.33
N LYS A 175 9.52 27.07 9.35
CA LYS A 175 9.36 26.51 10.71
C LYS A 175 8.02 26.90 11.34
N SER A 176 7.40 28.00 10.92
CA SER A 176 6.07 28.40 11.39
C SER A 176 4.99 27.36 11.06
N ASN A 177 5.15 26.62 9.97
CA ASN A 177 4.22 25.55 9.55
C ASN A 177 4.17 24.38 10.54
N TYR A 178 5.21 24.21 11.37
CA TYR A 178 5.24 23.19 12.40
C TYR A 178 4.49 23.60 13.67
N THR A 179 4.02 24.84 13.77
CA THR A 179 3.27 25.33 14.92
C THR A 179 1.78 25.51 14.62
N PRO A 180 0.88 24.93 15.44
CA PRO A 180 1.15 24.03 16.57
C PRO A 180 1.55 22.62 16.11
N PHE A 181 2.54 22.01 16.81
CA PHE A 181 3.03 20.65 16.49
C PHE A 181 1.94 19.59 16.76
N ILE A 182 1.16 19.80 17.82
CA ILE A 182 -0.06 19.08 18.14
C ILE A 182 -1.15 20.15 18.32
N PRO A 183 -2.14 20.29 17.44
CA PRO A 183 -3.17 21.32 17.59
C PRO A 183 -4.14 20.88 18.69
N PRO A 184 -4.83 21.85 19.29
CA PRO A 184 -5.82 21.58 20.32
C PRO A 184 -6.92 20.65 19.81
N THR A 185 -7.32 19.70 20.66
CA THR A 185 -8.33 18.68 20.36
C THR A 185 -9.67 19.32 20.01
N LYS A 186 -10.04 19.32 18.73
CA LYS A 186 -11.41 19.58 18.27
C LYS A 186 -12.09 18.24 18.00
N ASN A 187 -13.12 17.87 18.76
CA ASN A 187 -13.94 16.66 18.55
C ASN A 187 -13.14 15.36 18.37
N GLY A 188 -12.06 15.16 19.14
CA GLY A 188 -11.20 13.96 19.03
C GLY A 188 -10.38 13.85 17.74
N GLN A 189 -10.34 14.90 16.91
CA GLN A 189 -9.67 14.90 15.60
C GLN A 189 -8.14 15.07 15.71
N PHE A 190 -7.68 15.71 16.78
CA PHE A 190 -6.27 16.01 17.08
C PHE A 190 -5.87 15.45 18.45
N GLY A 191 -4.58 15.42 18.77
CA GLY A 191 -4.06 14.85 20.02
C GLY A 191 -3.79 13.35 19.89
N GLY A 192 -3.71 12.62 21.00
CA GLY A 192 -3.39 11.18 21.00
C GLY A 192 -4.31 10.34 20.11
N VAL A 193 -5.62 10.59 20.17
CA VAL A 193 -6.62 9.92 19.31
C VAL A 193 -6.40 10.25 17.83
N GLY A 194 -6.09 11.52 17.52
CA GLY A 194 -5.76 11.96 16.16
C GLY A 194 -4.53 11.25 15.59
N ILE A 195 -3.50 11.05 16.42
CA ILE A 195 -2.26 10.33 16.06
C ILE A 195 -2.57 8.86 15.73
N ILE A 196 -3.39 8.17 16.54
CA ILE A 196 -3.75 6.76 16.30
C ILE A 196 -4.60 6.62 15.03
N LYS A 197 -5.65 7.44 14.88
CA LYS A 197 -6.45 7.48 13.64
C LYS A 197 -5.60 7.83 12.42
N GLY A 198 -4.56 8.63 12.61
CA GLY A 198 -3.58 8.92 11.57
C GLY A 198 -2.74 7.70 11.23
N ALA A 199 -2.19 7.01 12.24
CA ALA A 199 -1.36 5.83 12.08
C ALA A 199 -2.09 4.72 11.32
N GLN A 200 -3.38 4.55 11.59
CA GLN A 200 -4.24 3.60 10.86
C GLN A 200 -4.37 3.93 9.39
N LYS A 201 -4.55 5.20 9.05
CA LYS A 201 -4.62 5.62 7.64
C LYS A 201 -3.26 5.47 6.96
N VAL A 202 -2.17 5.84 7.64
CA VAL A 202 -0.81 5.78 7.06
C VAL A 202 -0.26 4.38 6.96
N PHE A 203 -0.89 3.43 7.64
CA PHE A 203 -0.58 2.02 7.55
C PHE A 203 -0.66 1.50 6.11
N PHE A 204 -1.60 2.00 5.29
CA PHE A 204 -1.69 1.64 3.87
C PHE A 204 -0.35 1.84 3.13
N ALA A 205 0.43 2.86 3.51
CA ALA A 205 1.74 3.14 2.90
C ALA A 205 2.79 2.04 3.12
N TYR A 206 2.62 1.25 4.17
CA TYR A 206 3.54 0.18 4.58
C TYR A 206 3.18 -1.18 4.01
N ILE A 207 2.04 -1.31 3.34
CA ILE A 207 1.61 -2.55 2.68
C ILE A 207 2.52 -2.84 1.48
N GLY A 208 2.89 -4.11 1.31
CA GLY A 208 3.62 -4.60 0.15
C GLY A 208 5.00 -5.20 0.43
N PHE A 209 5.54 -5.12 1.66
CA PHE A 209 6.76 -5.87 1.99
C PHE A 209 6.54 -7.38 1.93
N ASP A 210 5.32 -7.83 2.22
CA ASP A 210 4.87 -9.22 2.14
C ASP A 210 4.88 -9.75 0.70
N ALA A 211 4.74 -8.87 -0.30
CA ALA A 211 4.81 -9.25 -1.71
C ALA A 211 6.19 -9.81 -2.08
N VAL A 212 7.26 -9.47 -1.35
CA VAL A 212 8.61 -10.05 -1.54
C VAL A 212 8.55 -11.57 -1.39
N SER A 213 7.75 -12.09 -0.46
CA SER A 213 7.62 -13.54 -0.23
C SER A 213 6.96 -14.28 -1.40
N THR A 214 6.22 -13.58 -2.27
CA THR A 214 5.62 -14.19 -3.47
C THR A 214 6.65 -14.51 -4.55
N ALA A 215 7.83 -13.89 -4.48
CA ALA A 215 8.97 -14.13 -5.37
C ALA A 215 9.93 -15.20 -4.83
N ALA A 216 9.50 -16.02 -3.86
CA ALA A 216 10.34 -17.05 -3.25
C ALA A 216 10.97 -18.01 -4.26
N GLN A 217 10.23 -18.40 -5.31
CA GLN A 217 10.72 -19.30 -6.36
C GLN A 217 11.75 -18.65 -7.31
N GLU A 218 11.83 -17.31 -7.30
CA GLU A 218 12.73 -16.53 -8.16
C GLU A 218 14.02 -16.14 -7.41
N ALA A 219 14.08 -16.33 -6.09
CA ALA A 219 15.24 -16.00 -5.26
C ALA A 219 16.29 -17.11 -5.26
N LYS A 220 17.58 -16.74 -5.27
CA LYS A 220 18.71 -17.68 -5.27
C LYS A 220 18.88 -18.39 -3.93
N ASN A 221 18.80 -17.65 -2.82
CA ASN A 221 18.80 -18.19 -1.47
C ASN A 221 17.57 -17.65 -0.70
N PRO A 222 16.37 -18.18 -0.97
CA PRO A 222 15.13 -17.64 -0.43
C PRO A 222 15.12 -17.54 1.11
N GLN A 223 15.76 -18.48 1.81
CA GLN A 223 15.81 -18.53 3.27
C GLN A 223 16.51 -17.32 3.88
N ARG A 224 17.44 -16.70 3.15
CA ARG A 224 18.19 -15.53 3.60
C ARG A 224 17.78 -14.25 2.87
N ASP A 225 17.54 -14.34 1.57
CA ASP A 225 17.28 -13.19 0.71
C ASP A 225 15.89 -12.59 0.97
N LEU A 226 14.85 -13.42 1.18
CA LEU A 226 13.49 -12.92 1.44
C LEU A 226 13.40 -12.17 2.77
N PRO A 227 13.87 -12.73 3.91
CA PRO A 227 13.83 -12.03 5.20
C PRO A 227 14.58 -10.71 5.18
N ILE A 228 15.77 -10.67 4.56
CA ILE A 228 16.57 -9.45 4.42
C ILE A 228 15.82 -8.43 3.55
N GLY A 229 15.24 -8.86 2.42
CA GLY A 229 14.45 -8.02 1.53
C GLY A 229 13.26 -7.39 2.25
N ILE A 230 12.52 -8.16 3.04
CA ILE A 230 11.38 -7.69 3.85
C ILE A 230 11.83 -6.62 4.86
N CYS A 231 12.84 -6.90 5.68
CA CYS A 231 13.26 -5.98 6.74
C CYS A 231 13.92 -4.70 6.19
N ILE A 232 14.82 -4.81 5.20
CA ILE A 232 15.54 -3.66 4.64
C ILE A 232 14.58 -2.76 3.87
N SER A 233 13.71 -3.33 3.02
CA SER A 233 12.75 -2.52 2.26
C SER A 233 11.82 -1.74 3.19
N LEU A 234 11.32 -2.36 4.24
CA LEU A 234 10.49 -1.69 5.23
C LEU A 234 11.24 -0.56 5.95
N LEU A 235 12.47 -0.80 6.39
CA LEU A 235 13.28 0.21 7.08
C LEU A 235 13.54 1.41 6.17
N VAL A 236 13.98 1.18 4.93
CA VAL A 236 14.26 2.24 3.96
C VAL A 236 12.98 3.04 3.65
N CYS A 237 11.86 2.38 3.41
CA CYS A 237 10.57 3.04 3.20
C CYS A 237 10.14 3.88 4.41
N THR A 238 10.31 3.36 5.63
CA THR A 238 9.98 4.07 6.88
C THR A 238 10.77 5.39 6.98
N LEU A 239 12.08 5.33 6.76
CA LEU A 239 12.94 6.52 6.83
C LEU A 239 12.57 7.56 5.77
N LEU A 240 12.31 7.11 4.53
CA LEU A 240 11.89 7.99 3.45
C LEU A 240 10.51 8.62 3.73
N TYR A 241 9.55 7.87 4.24
CA TYR A 241 8.22 8.40 4.57
C TYR A 241 8.29 9.46 5.67
N ILE A 242 9.04 9.20 6.74
CA ILE A 242 9.26 10.18 7.81
C ILE A 242 9.89 11.45 7.26
N ALA A 243 10.95 11.33 6.45
CA ALA A 243 11.64 12.46 5.84
C ALA A 243 10.71 13.26 4.92
N THR A 244 9.95 12.59 4.04
CA THR A 244 8.98 13.22 3.14
C THR A 244 7.93 14.00 3.92
N VAL A 245 7.35 13.45 4.98
CA VAL A 245 6.32 14.14 5.78
C VAL A 245 6.89 15.36 6.50
N ILE A 246 8.11 15.27 7.05
CA ILE A 246 8.77 16.40 7.71
C ILE A 246 8.98 17.55 6.72
N VAL A 247 9.46 17.25 5.51
CA VAL A 247 9.65 18.26 4.47
C VAL A 247 8.30 18.80 3.99
N LEU A 248 7.33 17.93 3.70
CA LEU A 248 6.00 18.29 3.22
C LEU A 248 5.29 19.27 4.16
N CYS A 249 5.19 18.90 5.44
CA CYS A 249 4.58 19.76 6.47
C CYS A 249 5.40 21.01 6.77
N GLY A 250 6.69 21.04 6.41
CA GLY A 250 7.56 22.20 6.55
C GLY A 250 7.38 23.20 5.43
N VAL A 251 7.23 22.71 4.19
CA VAL A 251 7.04 23.56 3.00
C VAL A 251 5.65 24.19 3.00
N LYS A 252 4.60 23.43 3.36
CA LYS A 252 3.23 23.93 3.32
C LYS A 252 2.45 23.53 4.57
N LYS A 253 1.63 24.46 5.06
CA LYS A 253 0.81 24.24 6.25
C LYS A 253 -0.17 23.11 6.03
N TYR A 254 -0.33 22.25 7.04
CA TYR A 254 -1.19 21.06 6.94
C TYR A 254 -2.61 21.35 6.43
N THR A 255 -3.19 22.50 6.81
CA THR A 255 -4.52 22.93 6.37
C THR A 255 -4.68 23.10 4.85
N GLU A 256 -3.57 23.28 4.14
CA GLU A 256 -3.53 23.55 2.70
C GLU A 256 -3.05 22.37 1.87
N LEU A 257 -2.66 21.27 2.51
CA LEU A 257 -2.17 20.06 1.84
C LEU A 257 -3.33 19.11 1.44
N ASN A 258 -4.56 19.61 1.42
CA ASN A 258 -5.77 18.88 1.05
C ASN A 258 -5.91 18.75 -0.48
N SER A 259 -4.93 18.11 -1.12
CA SER A 259 -4.85 17.95 -2.58
C SER A 259 -4.83 16.48 -3.01
N GLN A 260 -5.18 16.25 -4.28
CA GLN A 260 -4.99 14.97 -4.98
C GLN A 260 -3.53 14.71 -5.36
N ALA A 261 -2.60 15.63 -5.15
CA ALA A 261 -1.17 15.41 -5.46
C ALA A 261 -0.30 16.23 -4.50
N PRO A 262 -0.38 15.97 -3.18
CA PRO A 262 0.12 16.87 -2.15
C PRO A 262 1.63 17.05 -2.17
N VAL A 263 2.41 16.04 -2.57
CA VAL A 263 3.88 16.13 -2.62
C VAL A 263 4.35 17.18 -3.62
N PRO A 264 3.99 17.12 -4.92
CA PRO A 264 4.33 18.20 -5.84
C PRO A 264 3.55 19.48 -5.57
N ASP A 265 2.29 19.42 -5.09
CA ASP A 265 1.49 20.62 -4.81
C ASP A 265 1.95 21.40 -3.57
N ALA A 266 2.76 20.80 -2.69
CA ALA A 266 3.41 21.53 -1.61
C ALA A 266 4.37 22.59 -2.14
N LEU A 267 5.01 22.33 -3.27
CA LEU A 267 5.91 23.27 -3.92
C LEU A 267 5.15 24.35 -4.73
N GLU A 268 3.82 24.26 -4.85
CA GLU A 268 3.02 25.24 -5.60
C GLU A 268 3.10 26.63 -4.94
N GLY A 269 3.40 27.66 -5.74
CA GLY A 269 3.51 29.05 -5.29
C GLY A 269 4.94 29.50 -4.94
N HIS A 270 5.91 28.59 -4.86
CA HIS A 270 7.31 28.98 -4.68
C HIS A 270 7.99 29.35 -6.01
N PRO A 271 8.79 30.43 -6.06
CA PRO A 271 9.46 30.84 -7.30
C PRO A 271 10.55 29.83 -7.70
N GLY A 272 10.58 29.47 -8.99
CA GLY A 272 11.66 28.66 -9.58
C GLY A 272 11.58 27.14 -9.37
N VAL A 273 10.51 26.61 -8.75
CA VAL A 273 10.39 25.15 -8.45
C VAL A 273 9.52 24.35 -9.44
N ARG A 274 9.02 25.00 -10.50
CA ARG A 274 8.13 24.34 -11.47
C ARG A 274 8.78 23.11 -12.13
N TRP A 275 10.07 23.18 -12.44
CA TRP A 275 10.81 22.05 -13.00
C TRP A 275 10.85 20.85 -12.02
N LEU A 276 11.02 21.13 -10.73
CA LEU A 276 11.04 20.11 -9.67
C LEU A 276 9.65 19.47 -9.52
N GLN A 277 8.58 20.27 -9.53
CA GLN A 277 7.20 19.75 -9.54
C GLN A 277 6.97 18.81 -10.71
N ILE A 278 7.40 19.18 -11.93
CA ILE A 278 7.20 18.37 -13.13
C ILE A 278 7.88 17.00 -13.00
N ILE A 279 9.13 16.98 -12.53
CA ILE A 279 9.87 15.73 -12.30
C ILE A 279 9.15 14.86 -11.27
N ILE A 280 8.66 15.47 -10.18
CA ILE A 280 7.92 14.74 -9.14
C ILE A 280 6.62 14.17 -9.67
N TYR A 281 5.85 14.92 -10.47
CA TYR A 281 4.63 14.43 -11.11
C TYR A 281 4.88 13.23 -12.01
N ILE A 282 5.88 13.32 -12.91
CA ILE A 282 6.24 12.23 -13.82
C ILE A 282 6.67 11.00 -13.03
N GLY A 283 7.52 11.21 -12.03
CA GLY A 283 8.03 10.15 -11.16
C GLY A 283 6.95 9.47 -10.31
N ALA A 284 5.99 10.23 -9.79
CA ALA A 284 4.86 9.70 -9.03
C ALA A 284 3.95 8.86 -9.93
N ILE A 285 3.59 9.35 -11.13
CA ILE A 285 2.77 8.61 -12.11
C ILE A 285 3.46 7.29 -12.49
N ALA A 286 4.73 7.32 -12.88
CA ALA A 286 5.49 6.11 -13.20
C ALA A 286 5.62 5.17 -11.98
N GLY A 287 5.79 5.76 -10.80
CA GLY A 287 5.92 5.06 -9.53
C GLY A 287 4.64 4.32 -9.12
N LEU A 288 3.48 4.93 -9.35
CA LEU A 288 2.17 4.35 -9.07
C LEU A 288 1.80 3.29 -10.11
N THR A 289 2.10 3.52 -11.40
CA THR A 289 1.87 2.53 -12.47
C THR A 289 2.58 1.20 -12.19
N SER A 290 3.80 1.25 -11.69
CA SER A 290 4.54 0.01 -11.36
C SER A 290 4.03 -0.69 -10.11
N VAL A 291 3.40 0.03 -9.17
CA VAL A 291 2.73 -0.65 -8.05
C VAL A 291 1.41 -1.27 -8.47
N LEU A 292 0.68 -0.65 -9.39
CA LEU A 292 -0.48 -1.30 -10.03
C LEU A 292 -0.08 -2.61 -10.71
N LEU A 293 1.05 -2.62 -11.42
CA LEU A 293 1.58 -3.82 -12.06
C LEU A 293 1.85 -4.93 -11.02
N ILE A 294 2.53 -4.62 -9.92
CA ILE A 294 2.84 -5.59 -8.86
C ILE A 294 1.56 -6.08 -8.18
N GLY A 295 0.65 -5.18 -7.79
CA GLY A 295 -0.60 -5.53 -7.12
C GLY A 295 -1.48 -6.45 -7.95
N LEU A 296 -1.62 -6.16 -9.25
CA LEU A 296 -2.37 -7.01 -10.18
C LEU A 296 -1.63 -8.29 -10.59
N LEU A 297 -0.30 -8.35 -10.44
CA LEU A 297 0.50 -9.56 -10.72
C LEU A 297 0.45 -10.57 -9.56
N SER A 298 0.44 -10.10 -8.32
CA SER A 298 0.39 -10.98 -7.13
C SER A 298 -0.91 -11.76 -7.03
N GLN A 299 -2.02 -11.17 -7.48
CA GLN A 299 -3.36 -11.73 -7.31
C GLN A 299 -3.60 -13.03 -8.13
N PRO A 300 -3.28 -13.10 -9.44
CA PRO A 300 -3.37 -14.35 -10.19
C PRO A 300 -2.48 -15.47 -9.65
N ARG A 301 -1.32 -15.13 -9.07
CA ARG A 301 -0.43 -16.14 -8.44
C ARG A 301 -1.07 -16.77 -7.21
N LEU A 302 -1.70 -15.95 -6.35
CA LEU A 302 -2.46 -16.44 -5.21
C LEU A 302 -3.64 -17.32 -5.64
N PHE A 303 -4.39 -16.87 -6.66
CA PHE A 303 -5.49 -17.66 -7.24
C PHE A 303 -5.04 -19.03 -7.74
N MET A 304 -3.92 -19.09 -8.46
CA MET A 304 -3.36 -20.34 -8.93
C MET A 304 -2.92 -21.25 -7.77
N SER A 305 -2.26 -20.71 -6.74
CA SER A 305 -1.88 -21.51 -5.55
C SER A 305 -3.11 -22.14 -4.91
N MET A 306 -4.11 -21.34 -4.58
CA MET A 306 -5.35 -21.82 -3.95
C MET A 306 -6.13 -22.81 -4.83
N ALA A 307 -6.15 -22.60 -6.15
CA ALA A 307 -6.81 -23.53 -7.07
C ALA A 307 -6.06 -24.86 -7.19
N ASN A 308 -4.72 -24.83 -7.18
CA ASN A 308 -3.90 -26.04 -7.14
C ASN A 308 -4.08 -26.81 -5.82
N ASP A 309 -4.29 -26.09 -4.73
CA ASP A 309 -4.58 -26.66 -3.40
C ASP A 309 -6.04 -27.11 -3.24
N GLY A 310 -6.85 -27.08 -4.32
CA GLY A 310 -8.24 -27.54 -4.33
C GLY A 310 -9.23 -26.61 -3.62
N MET A 311 -8.79 -25.44 -3.18
CA MET A 311 -9.59 -24.45 -2.44
C MET A 311 -10.46 -23.56 -3.33
N MET A 312 -10.25 -23.63 -4.66
CA MET A 312 -11.01 -22.89 -5.66
C MET A 312 -11.21 -23.72 -6.94
N PRO A 313 -12.18 -23.35 -7.80
CA PRO A 313 -12.39 -24.03 -9.07
C PRO A 313 -11.12 -24.03 -9.94
N GLN A 314 -10.85 -25.15 -10.61
CA GLN A 314 -9.67 -25.33 -11.48
C GLN A 314 -9.59 -24.33 -12.65
N ALA A 315 -10.66 -23.60 -12.94
CA ALA A 315 -10.65 -22.48 -13.89
C ALA A 315 -9.63 -21.39 -13.52
N PHE A 316 -9.36 -21.19 -12.23
CA PHE A 316 -8.40 -20.19 -11.73
C PHE A 316 -6.93 -20.63 -11.88
N ALA A 317 -6.67 -21.93 -12.01
CA ALA A 317 -5.34 -22.49 -12.31
C ALA A 317 -5.06 -22.58 -13.83
N ARG A 318 -6.06 -22.33 -14.69
CA ARG A 318 -5.93 -22.52 -16.13
C ARG A 318 -5.01 -21.47 -16.76
N ILE A 319 -3.95 -21.95 -17.40
CA ILE A 319 -2.99 -21.12 -18.15
C ILE A 319 -3.46 -20.96 -19.60
N HIS A 320 -3.36 -19.74 -20.14
CA HIS A 320 -3.74 -19.44 -21.52
C HIS A 320 -2.75 -20.10 -22.52
N PRO A 321 -3.22 -20.85 -23.54
CA PRO A 321 -2.33 -21.61 -24.44
C PRO A 321 -1.29 -20.76 -25.19
N ARG A 322 -1.69 -19.58 -25.67
CA ARG A 322 -0.83 -18.64 -26.42
C ARG A 322 0.09 -17.80 -25.53
N PHE A 323 -0.49 -17.10 -24.54
CA PHE A 323 0.23 -16.14 -23.69
C PHE A 323 0.97 -16.79 -22.51
N LYS A 324 0.65 -18.04 -22.16
CA LYS A 324 1.22 -18.76 -21.00
C LYS A 324 1.05 -18.02 -19.66
N THR A 325 -0.04 -17.25 -19.56
CA THR A 325 -0.44 -16.48 -18.37
C THR A 325 -1.78 -16.98 -17.82
N PRO A 326 -2.07 -16.76 -16.52
CA PRO A 326 -3.38 -17.02 -15.95
C PRO A 326 -4.38 -15.91 -16.36
N ALA A 327 -4.78 -15.91 -17.63
CA ALA A 327 -5.55 -14.82 -18.23
C ALA A 327 -6.93 -14.63 -17.57
N PHE A 328 -7.65 -15.72 -17.27
CA PHE A 328 -8.99 -15.65 -16.65
C PHE A 328 -8.99 -14.93 -15.30
N PRO A 329 -8.21 -15.35 -14.28
CA PRO A 329 -8.18 -14.65 -13.01
C PRO A 329 -7.65 -13.22 -13.13
N THR A 330 -6.71 -12.96 -14.06
CA THR A 330 -6.19 -11.62 -14.33
C THR A 330 -7.29 -10.68 -14.85
N MET A 331 -8.10 -11.13 -15.81
CA MET A 331 -9.22 -10.35 -16.35
C MET A 331 -10.31 -10.13 -15.30
N LEU A 332 -10.65 -11.16 -14.53
CA LEU A 332 -11.63 -11.04 -13.45
C LEU A 332 -11.17 -10.03 -12.40
N GLY A 333 -9.91 -10.15 -11.95
CA GLY A 333 -9.35 -9.24 -10.96
C GLY A 333 -9.26 -7.81 -11.46
N GLY A 334 -8.74 -7.61 -12.67
CA GLY A 334 -8.72 -6.30 -13.33
C GLY A 334 -10.11 -5.69 -13.49
N GLY A 335 -11.10 -6.50 -13.87
CA GLY A 335 -12.50 -6.11 -13.98
C GLY A 335 -13.07 -5.58 -12.66
N ILE A 336 -12.87 -6.32 -11.58
CA ILE A 336 -13.29 -5.91 -10.24
C ILE A 336 -12.59 -4.61 -9.85
N CYS A 337 -11.27 -4.50 -10.06
CA CYS A 337 -10.53 -3.26 -9.75
C CYS A 337 -11.03 -2.05 -10.56
N MET A 338 -11.40 -2.24 -11.83
CA MET A 338 -11.96 -1.17 -12.68
C MET A 338 -13.30 -0.68 -12.11
N VAL A 339 -14.18 -1.58 -11.67
CA VAL A 339 -15.43 -1.19 -11.01
C VAL A 339 -15.15 -0.46 -9.69
N LEU A 340 -14.33 -1.05 -8.80
CA LEU A 340 -14.05 -0.45 -7.50
C LEU A 340 -13.42 0.95 -7.64
N SER A 341 -12.39 1.09 -8.49
CA SER A 341 -11.71 2.39 -8.71
C SER A 341 -12.56 3.41 -9.48
N GLY A 342 -13.50 2.95 -10.31
CA GLY A 342 -14.44 3.81 -11.02
C GLY A 342 -15.45 4.49 -10.09
N PHE A 343 -15.90 3.77 -9.06
CA PHE A 343 -17.05 4.15 -8.24
C PHE A 343 -16.74 4.54 -6.80
N LEU A 344 -15.73 3.92 -6.17
CA LEU A 344 -15.47 4.07 -4.74
C LEU A 344 -14.31 5.03 -4.44
N PRO A 345 -14.43 5.87 -3.41
CA PRO A 345 -13.38 6.81 -3.06
C PRO A 345 -12.18 6.07 -2.49
N VAL A 346 -10.99 6.57 -2.82
CA VAL A 346 -9.70 6.05 -2.38
C VAL A 346 -9.53 6.00 -0.86
N ASP A 347 -10.20 6.88 -0.10
CA ASP A 347 -10.19 6.79 1.36
C ASP A 347 -10.86 5.51 1.85
N LEU A 348 -12.04 5.17 1.32
CA LEU A 348 -12.75 3.94 1.67
C LEU A 348 -11.96 2.70 1.22
N LEU A 349 -11.43 2.73 -0.01
CA LEU A 349 -10.65 1.61 -0.54
C LEU A 349 -9.37 1.38 0.28
N GLY A 350 -8.59 2.43 0.55
CA GLY A 350 -7.39 2.34 1.38
C GLY A 350 -7.71 1.90 2.81
N ASP A 351 -8.85 2.34 3.32
CA ASP A 351 -9.36 1.93 4.62
C ASP A 351 -9.68 0.42 4.64
N MET A 352 -10.39 -0.08 3.63
CA MET A 352 -10.71 -1.50 3.47
C MET A 352 -9.46 -2.37 3.32
N THR A 353 -8.49 -1.95 2.48
CA THR A 353 -7.23 -2.67 2.33
C THR A 353 -6.49 -2.79 3.67
N SER A 354 -6.36 -1.68 4.40
CA SER A 354 -5.65 -1.67 5.69
C SER A 354 -6.24 -2.66 6.71
N VAL A 355 -7.56 -2.83 6.72
CA VAL A 355 -8.22 -3.80 7.63
C VAL A 355 -7.94 -5.23 7.25
N GLY A 356 -7.95 -5.56 5.95
CA GLY A 356 -7.57 -6.88 5.46
C GLY A 356 -6.10 -7.20 5.82
N THR A 357 -5.18 -6.30 5.49
CA THR A 357 -3.76 -6.52 5.79
C THR A 357 -3.49 -6.69 7.28
N LEU A 358 -4.14 -5.92 8.16
CA LEU A 358 -3.99 -6.09 9.61
C LEU A 358 -4.50 -7.47 10.07
N LEU A 359 -5.56 -8.00 9.43
CA LEU A 359 -6.05 -9.34 9.71
C LEU A 359 -5.03 -10.40 9.29
N ALA A 360 -4.51 -10.32 8.06
CA ALA A 360 -3.45 -11.18 7.56
C ALA A 360 -2.19 -11.13 8.47
N PHE A 361 -1.78 -9.94 8.91
CA PHE A 361 -0.65 -9.75 9.83
C PHE A 361 -0.90 -10.42 11.17
N GLY A 362 -2.13 -10.33 11.70
CA GLY A 362 -2.53 -11.06 12.89
C GLY A 362 -2.35 -12.57 12.73
N PHE A 363 -2.80 -13.13 11.61
CA PHE A 363 -2.62 -14.56 11.33
C PHE A 363 -1.15 -14.97 11.19
N VAL A 364 -0.30 -14.18 10.53
CA VAL A 364 1.14 -14.51 10.43
C VAL A 364 1.83 -14.44 11.78
N ASN A 365 1.47 -13.48 12.63
CA ASN A 365 1.99 -13.42 14.00
C ASN A 365 1.59 -14.67 14.81
N VAL A 366 0.34 -15.11 14.72
CA VAL A 366 -0.11 -16.36 15.35
C VAL A 366 0.57 -17.58 14.72
N ALA A 367 0.84 -17.58 13.42
CA ALA A 367 1.52 -18.66 12.71
C ALA A 367 2.93 -18.89 13.24
N VAL A 368 3.68 -17.81 13.53
CA VAL A 368 4.99 -17.91 14.18
C VAL A 368 4.88 -18.58 15.55
N ILE A 369 3.89 -18.20 16.37
CA ILE A 369 3.69 -18.79 17.70
C ILE A 369 3.40 -20.29 17.58
N ILE A 370 2.49 -20.69 16.68
CA ILE A 370 2.12 -22.10 16.49
C ILE A 370 3.28 -22.91 15.92
N ALA A 371 4.03 -22.36 14.97
CA ALA A 371 5.20 -23.01 14.38
C ALA A 371 6.28 -23.35 15.41
N ARG A 372 6.33 -22.66 16.55
CA ARG A 372 7.29 -22.96 17.63
C ARG A 372 6.95 -24.23 18.38
N PHE A 373 5.67 -24.58 18.48
CA PHE A 373 5.23 -25.81 19.13
C PHE A 373 5.11 -26.97 18.16
N THR A 374 4.61 -26.72 16.96
CA THR A 374 4.34 -27.76 15.95
C THR A 374 5.58 -28.12 15.14
N MET A 375 6.53 -27.21 14.96
CA MET A 375 7.72 -27.38 14.14
C MET A 375 8.99 -26.87 14.84
N PRO A 376 9.32 -27.36 16.05
CA PRO A 376 10.44 -26.83 16.83
C PRO A 376 11.79 -26.96 16.11
N ASP A 377 12.03 -28.10 15.45
CA ASP A 377 13.32 -28.45 14.84
C ASP A 377 13.56 -27.86 13.45
N GLN A 378 12.56 -27.20 12.85
CA GLN A 378 12.71 -26.55 11.55
C GLN A 378 13.78 -25.44 11.61
N PRO A 379 14.75 -25.42 10.68
CA PRO A 379 15.78 -24.38 10.63
C PRO A 379 15.17 -23.02 10.32
N ARG A 380 15.64 -22.00 11.04
CA ARG A 380 15.19 -20.61 10.90
C ARG A 380 16.40 -19.72 10.72
N ALA A 381 16.60 -19.19 9.52
CA ALA A 381 17.75 -18.34 9.21
C ALA A 381 17.67 -17.00 9.95
N ILE A 382 16.46 -16.47 10.12
CA ILE A 382 16.17 -15.28 10.93
C ILE A 382 15.06 -15.63 11.93
N LYS A 383 15.24 -15.18 13.18
CA LYS A 383 14.26 -15.35 14.26
C LYS A 383 13.71 -13.98 14.66
N VAL A 384 12.45 -13.95 15.06
CA VAL A 384 11.81 -12.75 15.62
C VAL A 384 12.59 -12.28 16.86
N PRO A 385 12.98 -10.99 16.94
CA PRO A 385 13.71 -10.47 18.09
C PRO A 385 12.85 -10.49 19.37
N PHE A 386 13.48 -10.56 20.53
CA PHE A 386 12.80 -10.66 21.85
C PHE A 386 11.93 -11.92 22.03
N GLY A 387 12.19 -12.96 21.23
CA GLY A 387 11.56 -14.27 21.37
C GLY A 387 10.23 -14.39 20.64
N PRO A 388 9.72 -15.63 20.54
CA PRO A 388 8.57 -15.95 19.67
C PRO A 388 7.21 -15.51 20.19
N PHE A 389 7.13 -15.06 21.44
CA PHE A 389 5.85 -14.71 22.07
C PHE A 389 5.66 -13.21 22.17
N VAL A 390 6.66 -12.45 22.61
CA VAL A 390 6.51 -11.03 22.94
C VAL A 390 6.13 -10.21 21.71
N LEU A 391 6.94 -10.24 20.65
CA LEU A 391 6.65 -9.47 19.45
C LEU A 391 5.41 -9.98 18.70
N PRO A 392 5.21 -11.29 18.48
CA PRO A 392 4.02 -11.75 17.76
C PRO A 392 2.72 -11.54 18.55
N LEU A 393 2.71 -11.67 19.88
CA LEU A 393 1.54 -11.32 20.70
C LEU A 393 1.26 -9.82 20.63
N LEU A 394 2.28 -8.97 20.75
CA LEU A 394 2.12 -7.52 20.58
C LEU A 394 1.57 -7.18 19.20
N GLY A 395 2.10 -7.78 18.13
CA GLY A 395 1.62 -7.60 16.77
C GLY A 395 0.16 -8.01 16.59
N THR A 396 -0.23 -9.14 17.19
CA THR A 396 -1.63 -9.63 17.17
C THR A 396 -2.57 -8.69 17.92
N VAL A 397 -2.18 -8.26 19.12
CA VAL A 397 -2.98 -7.32 19.94
C VAL A 397 -3.11 -5.99 19.24
N ILE A 398 -2.02 -5.44 18.71
CA ILE A 398 -2.03 -4.17 17.99
C ILE A 398 -2.93 -4.26 16.75
N SER A 399 -2.79 -5.32 15.96
CA SER A 399 -3.59 -5.51 14.75
C SER A 399 -5.09 -5.61 15.08
N LYS A 400 -5.45 -6.34 16.15
CA LYS A 400 -6.81 -6.43 16.65
C LYS A 400 -7.34 -5.09 17.15
N THR A 401 -6.55 -4.36 17.94
CA THR A 401 -6.95 -3.08 18.53
C THR A 401 -7.14 -2.01 17.45
N LEU A 402 -6.22 -1.92 16.50
CA LEU A 402 -6.32 -0.97 15.38
C LEU A 402 -7.56 -1.27 14.52
N LYS A 403 -7.86 -2.54 14.28
CA LYS A 403 -9.11 -2.95 13.61
C LYS A 403 -10.36 -2.55 14.40
N SER A 404 -10.38 -2.83 15.71
CA SER A 404 -11.57 -2.61 16.57
C SER A 404 -11.91 -1.13 16.77
N SER A 405 -10.91 -0.26 16.81
CA SER A 405 -11.11 1.18 17.02
C SER A 405 -11.79 1.93 15.86
N ARG A 406 -12.18 1.21 14.80
CA ARG A 406 -12.97 1.73 13.67
C ARG A 406 -14.47 1.47 13.78
N ILE A 407 -14.90 0.68 14.76
CA ILE A 407 -16.31 0.27 14.93
C ILE A 407 -17.07 1.26 15.84
N TYR A 408 -16.41 2.30 16.34
CA TYR A 408 -16.98 3.28 17.28
C TYR A 408 -16.91 4.72 16.78
#